data_AF-A0A9W3P9D3-F1
#
_entry.id   AF-A0A9W3P9D3-F1
#
_cell.length_a   1.000
_cell.length_b   1.000
_cell.length_c   1.000
_cell.angle_alpha   90.00
_cell.angle_beta   90.00
_cell.angle_gamma   90.00
#
_symmetry.space_group_name_H-M   'P 1'
#
loop_
_entity.id
_entity.type
_entity.pdbx_description
1 polymer ?
#
loop_
_entity_poly.entity_id
_entity_poly.type
_entity_poly.pdbx_seq_one_letter_code
_entity_poly.pdbx_strand_id
1 'polypeptide(L)'
;MNNNDRRSMRAGRIAVLGAIACMALGSVAAYAQQQGTAPVASDVGRSTRDWLTMQGENRAAAPTQPVLGDVASLVYQRYLDSFKNKIPESMSTQLGSSGGMSGSGQGAQ
;
A
#
# COMPACT_ATOMS: atom_id res chain seq x y z
N MET A 1 79.94 -21.65 15.03
CA MET A 1 78.94 -20.74 14.41
C MET A 1 77.75 -21.59 13.97
N ASN A 2 76.56 -21.29 14.49
CA ASN A 2 75.36 -22.13 14.54
C ASN A 2 74.55 -22.17 13.23
N ASN A 3 74.06 -23.34 12.80
CA ASN A 3 73.24 -23.54 11.60
C ASN A 3 71.74 -23.19 11.78
N ASN A 4 71.31 -22.92 13.00
CA ASN A 4 69.89 -22.71 13.33
C ASN A 4 69.36 -21.33 12.90
N ASP A 5 70.23 -20.30 12.87
CA ASP A 5 69.84 -18.92 12.56
C ASP A 5 69.50 -18.69 11.08
N ARG A 6 70.02 -19.56 10.19
CA ARG A 6 69.75 -19.47 8.73
C ARG A 6 68.40 -20.05 8.33
N ARG A 7 67.80 -20.91 9.17
CA ARG A 7 66.50 -21.55 8.89
C ARG A 7 65.34 -20.63 9.25
N SER A 8 65.43 -19.90 10.36
CA SER A 8 64.40 -18.93 10.79
C SER A 8 64.27 -17.77 9.79
N MET A 9 65.40 -17.29 9.24
CA MET A 9 65.42 -16.18 8.30
C MET A 9 64.86 -16.52 6.90
N ARG A 10 64.87 -17.80 6.50
CA ARG A 10 64.26 -18.28 5.24
C ARG A 10 62.76 -18.52 5.39
N ALA A 11 62.31 -19.00 6.54
CA ALA A 11 60.89 -19.24 6.82
C ALA A 11 60.07 -17.94 6.85
N GLY A 12 60.61 -16.86 7.44
CA GLY A 12 59.91 -15.57 7.51
C GLY A 12 59.67 -14.88 6.16
N ARG A 13 60.57 -15.06 5.18
CA ARG A 13 60.46 -14.39 3.87
C ARG A 13 59.44 -15.06 2.93
N ILE A 14 59.19 -16.36 3.11
CA ILE A 14 58.19 -17.10 2.32
C ILE A 14 56.76 -16.79 2.83
N ALA A 15 56.60 -16.60 4.13
CA ALA A 15 55.30 -16.25 4.73
C ALA A 15 54.79 -14.85 4.32
N VAL A 16 55.69 -13.88 4.13
CA VAL A 16 55.32 -12.51 3.75
C VAL A 16 54.89 -12.38 2.28
N LEU A 17 55.41 -13.23 1.38
CA LEU A 17 55.03 -13.22 -0.04
C LEU A 17 53.70 -13.93 -0.33
N GLY A 18 53.28 -14.88 0.53
CA GLY A 18 51.99 -15.57 0.38
C GLY A 18 50.77 -14.71 0.74
N ALA A 19 50.91 -13.75 1.67
CA ALA A 19 49.81 -12.92 2.13
C ALA A 19 49.40 -11.80 1.14
N ILE A 20 50.29 -11.40 0.24
CA ILE A 20 50.04 -10.32 -0.74
C ILE A 20 49.27 -10.85 -1.98
N ALA A 21 49.31 -12.15 -2.26
CA ALA A 21 48.66 -12.74 -3.44
C ALA A 21 47.14 -12.99 -3.28
N CYS A 22 46.59 -12.95 -2.06
CA CYS A 22 45.18 -13.30 -1.81
C CYS A 22 44.19 -12.12 -1.93
N MET A 23 44.65 -10.87 -2.11
CA MET A 23 43.75 -9.70 -2.18
C MET A 23 43.35 -9.26 -3.61
N ALA A 24 43.89 -9.89 -4.67
CA ALA A 24 43.72 -9.38 -6.04
C ALA A 24 42.68 -10.11 -6.92
N LEU A 25 41.95 -11.12 -6.41
CA LEU A 25 40.99 -11.91 -7.21
C LEU A 25 39.52 -11.79 -6.77
N GLY A 26 39.20 -10.90 -5.83
CA GLY A 26 37.85 -10.81 -5.23
C GLY A 26 36.83 -9.91 -5.95
N SER A 27 37.19 -9.20 -7.02
CA SER A 27 36.34 -8.12 -7.59
C SER A 27 35.51 -8.49 -8.83
N VAL A 28 35.41 -9.77 -9.20
CA VAL A 28 34.66 -10.23 -10.39
C VAL A 28 33.32 -10.92 -10.06
N ALA A 29 32.89 -10.94 -8.80
CA ALA A 29 31.57 -11.46 -8.42
C ALA A 29 30.57 -10.39 -7.97
N ALA A 30 30.95 -9.10 -7.96
CA ALA A 30 30.07 -8.02 -7.51
C ALA A 30 29.05 -7.56 -8.57
N TYR A 31 29.22 -7.93 -9.85
CA TYR A 31 28.29 -7.54 -10.93
C TYR A 31 27.19 -8.58 -11.21
N ALA A 32 27.25 -9.77 -10.61
CA ALA A 32 26.23 -10.81 -10.81
C ALA A 32 24.98 -10.65 -9.93
N GLN A 33 24.99 -9.73 -8.96
CA GLN A 33 23.82 -9.48 -8.09
C GLN A 33 23.02 -8.23 -8.46
N GLN A 34 23.38 -7.54 -9.54
CA GLN A 34 22.48 -6.57 -10.18
C GLN A 34 21.54 -7.30 -11.16
N GLN A 35 20.99 -8.44 -10.73
CA GLN A 35 19.81 -9.01 -11.36
C GLN A 35 18.71 -7.96 -11.16
N GLY A 36 18.37 -7.25 -12.23
CA GLY A 36 17.51 -6.08 -12.21
C GLY A 36 16.31 -6.27 -11.30
N THR A 37 16.36 -5.64 -10.12
CA THR A 37 15.13 -5.27 -9.43
C THR A 37 14.56 -4.15 -10.28
N ALA A 38 13.83 -4.52 -11.34
CA ALA A 38 12.95 -3.60 -12.03
C ALA A 38 12.16 -2.85 -10.94
N PRO A 39 11.96 -1.53 -11.07
CA PRO A 39 11.16 -0.81 -10.09
C PRO A 39 9.84 -1.58 -9.94
N VAL A 40 9.51 -1.99 -8.70
CA VAL A 40 8.26 -2.69 -8.42
C VAL A 40 7.16 -1.80 -8.96
N ALA A 41 6.52 -2.25 -10.04
CA ALA A 41 5.42 -1.50 -10.64
C ALA A 41 4.40 -1.23 -9.54
N SER A 42 3.94 0.03 -9.44
CA SER A 42 3.00 0.46 -8.40
C SER A 42 1.83 -0.52 -8.27
N ASP A 43 1.65 -1.09 -7.09
CA ASP A 43 0.61 -2.10 -6.79
C ASP A 43 -0.81 -1.51 -6.91
N VAL A 44 -0.94 -0.19 -7.08
CA VAL A 44 -2.22 0.51 -7.24
C VAL A 44 -3.06 -0.10 -8.35
N GLY A 45 -2.49 -0.40 -9.52
CA GLY A 45 -3.26 -0.92 -10.66
C GLY A 45 -3.80 -2.35 -10.43
N ARG A 46 -2.99 -3.21 -9.80
CA ARG A 46 -3.37 -4.58 -9.47
C ARG A 46 -4.39 -4.57 -8.33
N SER A 47 -4.06 -3.89 -7.23
CA SER A 47 -4.96 -3.69 -6.09
C SER A 47 -6.31 -3.13 -6.52
N THR A 48 -6.34 -2.11 -7.39
CA THR A 48 -7.60 -1.53 -7.89
C THR A 48 -8.45 -2.56 -8.63
N ARG A 49 -7.83 -3.39 -9.49
CA ARG A 49 -8.55 -4.46 -10.21
C ARG A 49 -9.09 -5.49 -9.24
N ASP A 50 -8.29 -5.91 -8.26
CA ASP A 50 -8.69 -6.90 -7.26
C ASP A 50 -9.88 -6.38 -6.41
N TRP A 51 -9.85 -5.12 -6.01
CA TRP A 51 -10.97 -4.46 -5.31
C TRP A 51 -12.24 -4.38 -6.17
N LEU A 52 -12.13 -3.99 -7.44
CA LEU A 52 -13.28 -3.91 -8.34
C LEU A 52 -13.88 -5.29 -8.61
N THR A 53 -13.04 -6.31 -8.82
CA THR A 53 -13.50 -7.69 -8.97
C THR A 53 -14.20 -8.16 -7.69
N MET A 54 -13.64 -7.87 -6.51
CA MET A 54 -14.27 -8.23 -5.24
C MET A 54 -15.63 -7.55 -5.04
N GLN A 55 -15.77 -6.27 -5.42
CA GLN A 55 -17.05 -5.54 -5.37
C GLN A 55 -18.07 -6.10 -6.37
N GLY A 56 -17.65 -6.31 -7.63
CA GLY A 56 -18.53 -6.79 -8.69
C GLY A 56 -19.02 -8.23 -8.48
N GLU A 57 -18.16 -9.10 -7.95
CA GLU A 57 -18.54 -10.46 -7.57
C GLU A 57 -19.30 -10.53 -6.23
N ASN A 58 -19.44 -9.40 -5.53
CA ASN A 58 -20.07 -9.33 -4.23
C ASN A 58 -19.42 -10.26 -3.17
N ARG A 59 -18.13 -10.61 -3.35
CA ARG A 59 -17.40 -11.57 -2.50
C ARG A 59 -17.28 -11.14 -1.03
N ALA A 60 -17.41 -9.84 -0.77
CA ALA A 60 -17.31 -9.26 0.56
C ALA A 60 -18.66 -8.78 1.13
N ALA A 61 -19.79 -9.08 0.51
CA ALA A 61 -21.08 -8.71 1.08
C ALA A 61 -21.38 -9.47 2.36
N ALA A 62 -22.02 -8.78 3.29
CA ALA A 62 -22.67 -9.41 4.42
C ALA A 62 -23.86 -10.27 3.94
N PRO A 63 -24.24 -11.32 4.70
CA PRO A 63 -25.47 -12.05 4.44
C PRO A 63 -26.69 -11.13 4.39
N THR A 64 -27.67 -11.49 3.57
CA THR A 64 -28.95 -10.78 3.53
C THR A 64 -29.65 -10.88 4.88
N GLN A 65 -30.02 -9.73 5.44
CA GLN A 65 -30.75 -9.68 6.70
C GLN A 65 -32.26 -9.58 6.42
N PRO A 66 -33.10 -10.37 7.11
CA PRO A 66 -34.55 -10.27 6.94
C PRO A 66 -35.06 -8.95 7.52
N VAL A 67 -35.99 -8.32 6.81
CA VAL A 67 -36.77 -7.20 7.35
C VAL A 67 -37.89 -7.78 8.21
N LEU A 68 -38.01 -7.31 9.46
CA LEU A 68 -39.10 -7.71 10.35
C LEU A 68 -40.45 -7.32 9.75
N GLY A 69 -41.49 -8.15 9.89
CA GLY A 69 -42.79 -7.97 9.23
C GLY A 69 -43.42 -6.60 9.43
N ASP A 70 -43.35 -6.05 10.65
CA ASP A 70 -43.87 -4.72 10.96
C ASP A 70 -43.12 -3.62 10.21
N VAL A 71 -41.79 -3.71 10.14
CA VAL A 71 -40.94 -2.78 9.39
C VAL A 71 -41.22 -2.90 7.89
N ALA A 72 -41.38 -4.13 7.37
CA ALA A 72 -41.70 -4.36 5.97
C ALA A 72 -43.05 -3.72 5.61
N SER A 73 -44.05 -3.85 6.49
CA SER A 73 -45.37 -3.26 6.31
C SER A 73 -45.31 -1.73 6.28
N LEU A 74 -44.57 -1.11 7.20
CA LEU A 74 -44.37 0.35 7.23
C LEU A 74 -43.60 0.87 6.00
N VAL A 75 -42.57 0.16 5.56
CA VAL A 75 -41.82 0.51 4.34
C VAL A 75 -42.72 0.44 3.11
N TYR A 76 -43.57 -0.58 3.00
CA TYR A 76 -44.52 -0.71 1.91
C TYR A 76 -45.59 0.40 1.94
N GLN A 77 -46.13 0.72 3.13
CA GLN A 77 -47.05 1.84 3.28
C GLN A 77 -46.42 3.16 2.83
N ARG A 78 -45.18 3.44 3.25
CA ARG A 78 -44.44 4.65 2.82
C ARG A 78 -44.25 4.69 1.31
N TYR A 79 -43.98 3.54 0.68
CA TYR A 79 -43.90 3.44 -0.77
C TYR A 79 -45.23 3.82 -1.42
N LEU A 80 -46.36 3.29 -0.96
CA LEU A 80 -47.68 3.67 -1.45
C LEU A 80 -47.98 5.16 -1.23
N ASP A 81 -47.64 5.69 -0.06
CA ASP A 81 -47.84 7.10 0.27
C ASP A 81 -46.98 8.04 -0.59
N SER A 82 -45.82 7.58 -1.09
CA SER A 82 -44.95 8.39 -1.96
C SER A 82 -45.64 8.82 -3.25
N PHE A 83 -46.55 8.00 -3.80
CA PHE A 83 -47.29 8.31 -5.02
C PHE A 83 -48.43 9.31 -4.80
N LYS A 84 -48.82 9.57 -3.55
CA LYS A 84 -49.86 10.58 -3.23
C LYS A 84 -49.35 12.00 -3.45
N ASN A 85 -48.03 12.18 -3.49
CA ASN A 85 -47.39 13.47 -3.71
C ASN A 85 -46.89 13.56 -5.14
N LYS A 86 -47.17 14.68 -5.83
CA LYS A 86 -46.60 14.93 -7.16
C LYS A 86 -45.09 15.15 -7.03
N ILE A 87 -44.34 14.70 -8.05
CA ILE A 87 -42.93 15.05 -8.17
C ILE A 87 -42.83 16.59 -8.31
N PRO A 88 -42.07 17.28 -7.46
CA PRO A 88 -41.89 18.72 -7.59
C PRO A 88 -41.21 19.09 -8.92
N GLU A 89 -41.63 20.18 -9.54
CA GLU A 89 -40.99 20.74 -10.75
C GLU A 89 -39.55 21.22 -10.49
N SER A 90 -39.27 21.61 -9.25
CA SER A 90 -37.92 21.97 -8.80
C SER A 90 -37.69 21.47 -7.39
N MET A 91 -36.44 21.08 -7.11
CA MET A 91 -36.01 20.63 -5.79
C MET A 91 -35.07 21.69 -5.23
N SER A 92 -35.43 22.34 -4.14
CA SER A 92 -34.52 23.24 -3.44
C SER A 92 -33.45 22.38 -2.75
N THR A 93 -32.21 22.50 -3.19
CA THR A 93 -31.07 21.85 -2.53
C THR A 93 -30.98 22.36 -1.09
N GLN A 94 -31.32 21.50 -0.12
CA GLN A 94 -31.17 21.80 1.32
C GLN A 94 -29.71 21.78 1.79
N LEU A 95 -28.73 21.78 0.88
CA LEU A 95 -27.30 21.79 1.23
C LEU A 95 -26.80 23.17 1.75
N GLY A 96 -27.69 24.16 1.92
CA GLY A 96 -27.35 25.49 2.41
C GLY A 96 -28.29 26.08 3.47
N SER A 97 -29.27 25.32 3.97
CA SER A 97 -30.26 25.81 4.95
C SER A 97 -30.06 25.20 6.34
N SER A 98 -28.82 24.98 6.76
CA SER A 98 -28.48 24.89 8.19
C SER A 98 -28.13 26.30 8.66
N GLY A 99 -29.16 27.06 9.05
CA GLY A 99 -28.94 28.28 9.81
C GLY A 99 -28.26 27.94 11.13
N GLY A 100 -27.11 28.58 11.40
CA GLY A 100 -26.54 28.67 12.74
C GLY A 100 -25.14 28.07 12.93
N MET A 101 -24.11 28.72 12.38
CA MET A 101 -22.83 28.86 13.09
C MET A 101 -22.21 30.21 12.72
N SER A 102 -22.36 31.18 13.62
CA SER A 102 -21.63 32.44 13.62
C SER A 102 -20.17 32.13 13.95
N GLY A 103 -19.29 32.18 12.96
CA GLY A 103 -17.85 32.09 13.11
C GLY A 103 -17.22 33.31 12.45
N SER A 104 -16.97 34.35 13.25
CA SER A 104 -16.22 35.54 12.86
C SER A 104 -14.81 35.16 12.42
N GLY A 105 -14.53 35.31 11.13
CA GLY A 105 -13.19 35.16 10.55
C GLY A 105 -12.95 36.27 9.54
N GLN A 106 -12.66 37.47 10.03
CA GLN A 106 -12.05 38.55 9.24
C GLN A 106 -10.57 38.20 9.01
N GLY A 107 -10.21 37.99 7.75
CA GLY A 107 -8.84 38.13 7.23
C GLY A 107 -9.00 38.66 5.80
N ALA A 108 -8.77 39.94 5.50
CA ALA A 108 -7.53 40.70 5.55
C ALA A 108 -6.45 40.14 4.60
N GLN A 109 -6.32 40.88 3.48
CA GLN A 109 -5.22 41.00 2.52
C GLN A 109 -5.24 40.08 1.30
#